data_AF-A0A0X8V0A9-F1
#
_entry.id   AF-A0A0X8V0A9-F1
#
_cell.length_a   1.000
_cell.length_b   1.000
_cell.length_c   1.000
_cell.angle_alpha   90.00
_cell.angle_beta   90.00
_cell.angle_gamma   90.00
#
_symmetry.space_group_name_H-M   'P 1'
#
loop_
_entity.id
_entity.type
_entity.pdbx_description
1 polymer ?
#
loop_
_entity_poly.entity_id
_entity_poly.type
_entity_poly.pdbx_seq_one_letter_code
_entity_poly.pdbx_strand_id
1 'polypeptide(L)'
;MQIEVDDAVREMVLREKHDFRVCTACLGPALVSTEVKPFKESDVKIPVGDYTIYVSRVQAPYIERITMDMLYDEEEIDSCPAFYNYTVAKRNSH
;
A
#
# COMPACT_ATOMS: atom_id res chain seq x y z
N MET A 1 -5.90 18.69 -5.70
CA MET A 1 -5.58 17.97 -4.45
C MET A 1 -4.30 17.20 -4.70
N GLN A 2 -3.26 17.49 -3.93
CA GLN A 2 -1.97 16.81 -4.02
C GLN A 2 -1.82 16.00 -2.73
N ILE A 3 -1.66 14.69 -2.87
CA ILE A 3 -1.41 13.81 -1.72
C ILE A 3 0.09 13.89 -1.42
N GLU A 4 0.45 14.30 -0.22
CA GLU A 4 1.83 14.36 0.24
C GLU A 4 2.33 12.96 0.64
N VAL A 5 3.64 12.74 0.54
CA VAL A 5 4.28 11.49 0.98
C VAL A 5 5.42 11.88 1.90
N ASP A 6 5.35 11.42 3.14
CA ASP A 6 6.39 11.66 4.14
C ASP A 6 7.73 11.09 3.71
N ASP A 7 8.82 11.76 4.10
CA ASP A 7 10.18 11.35 3.74
C ASP A 7 10.51 9.94 4.22
N ALA A 8 10.04 9.55 5.42
CA ALA A 8 10.22 8.20 5.94
C ALA A 8 9.57 7.13 5.05
N VAL A 9 8.41 7.43 4.45
CA VAL A 9 7.74 6.53 3.50
C VAL A 9 8.53 6.47 2.20
N ARG A 10 9.03 7.62 1.70
CA ARG A 10 9.88 7.67 0.50
C ARG A 10 11.15 6.83 0.67
N GLU A 11 11.83 7.01 1.80
CA GLU A 11 13.04 6.25 2.15
C GLU A 11 12.75 4.75 2.26
N MET A 12 11.62 4.37 2.86
CA MET A 12 11.17 2.98 2.91
C MET A 12 11.00 2.40 1.52
N VAL A 13 10.25 3.06 0.64
CA VAL A 13 10.00 2.59 -0.73
C VAL A 13 11.30 2.40 -1.52
N LEU A 14 12.22 3.37 -1.44
CA LEU A 14 13.51 3.30 -2.11
C LEU A 14 14.41 2.18 -1.56
N ARG A 15 14.34 1.92 -0.25
CA ARG A 15 15.09 0.84 0.40
C ARG A 15 14.55 -0.53 0.00
N GLU A 16 13.23 -0.70 0.00
CA GLU A 16 12.55 -1.97 -0.26
C GLU A 16 12.47 -2.30 -1.75
N LYS A 17 12.68 -1.30 -2.61
CA LYS A 17 12.78 -1.48 -4.05
C LYS A 17 11.54 -2.12 -4.65
N HIS A 18 10.38 -1.70 -4.15
CA HIS A 18 9.09 -2.26 -4.52
C HIS A 18 8.06 -1.14 -4.68
N ASP A 19 7.08 -1.36 -5.56
CA ASP A 19 5.87 -0.57 -5.63
C ASP A 19 4.93 -0.85 -4.44
N PHE A 20 4.24 0.18 -3.98
CA PHE A 20 3.30 0.09 -2.87
C PHE A 20 1.91 0.58 -3.25
N ARG A 21 0.91 0.20 -2.46
CA ARG A 21 -0.47 0.60 -2.65
C ARG A 21 -1.11 1.03 -1.33
N VAL A 22 -1.67 2.24 -1.32
CA VAL A 22 -2.62 2.67 -0.29
C VAL A 22 -4.02 2.21 -0.69
N CYS A 23 -4.65 1.39 0.15
CA CYS A 23 -5.99 0.87 -0.07
C CYS A 23 -6.83 0.85 1.21
N THR A 24 -8.09 0.44 1.11
CA THR A 24 -8.98 0.35 2.27
C THR A 24 -8.78 -0.99 2.98
N ALA A 25 -8.50 -0.95 4.28
CA ALA A 25 -8.49 -2.10 5.17
C ALA A 25 -9.39 -1.84 6.39
N CYS A 26 -9.51 -2.85 7.26
CA CYS A 26 -10.42 -2.81 8.41
C CYS A 26 -10.06 -1.74 9.46
N LEU A 27 -8.77 -1.40 9.60
CA LEU A 27 -8.29 -0.45 10.61
C LEU A 27 -7.98 0.94 10.05
N GLY A 28 -8.20 1.17 8.75
CA GLY A 28 -7.93 2.44 8.09
C GLY A 28 -7.30 2.27 6.70
N PRO A 29 -6.71 3.35 6.15
CA PRO A 29 -5.85 3.27 4.98
C PRO A 29 -4.66 2.35 5.26
N ALA A 30 -4.45 1.37 4.38
CA ALA A 30 -3.34 0.44 4.46
C ALA A 30 -2.39 0.65 3.29
N LEU A 31 -1.12 0.93 3.60
CA LEU A 31 0.02 0.91 2.70
C LEU A 31 0.61 -0.49 2.72
N VAL A 32 0.51 -1.20 1.60
CA VAL A 32 1.03 -2.57 1.43
C VAL A 32 1.80 -2.68 0.12
N SER A 33 2.69 -3.67 -0.01
CA SER A 33 3.32 -3.99 -1.30
C SER A 33 2.26 -4.33 -2.36
N THR A 34 2.54 -4.01 -3.63
CA THR A 34 1.68 -4.41 -4.75
C THR A 34 1.63 -5.92 -4.98
N GLU A 35 2.54 -6.72 -4.39
CA GLU A 35 2.41 -8.18 -4.32
C GLU A 35 1.27 -8.62 -3.40
N VAL A 36 1.08 -7.92 -2.27
CA VAL A 36 -0.02 -8.15 -1.33
C VAL A 36 -1.34 -7.71 -1.96
N LYS A 37 -1.34 -6.53 -2.57
CA LYS A 37 -2.52 -5.97 -3.22
C LYS A 37 -2.15 -5.27 -4.53
N PRO A 38 -2.38 -5.91 -5.70
CA PRO A 38 -2.07 -5.31 -6.99
C PRO A 38 -2.75 -3.97 -7.19
N PHE A 39 -2.06 -3.03 -7.84
CA PHE A 39 -2.64 -1.73 -8.20
C PHE A 39 -3.80 -1.89 -9.20
N LYS A 40 -4.64 -0.87 -9.31
CA LYS A 40 -5.63 -0.75 -10.38
C LYS A 40 -5.26 0.41 -11.28
N GLU A 41 -5.59 0.33 -12.57
CA GLU A 41 -5.30 1.40 -13.53
C GLU A 41 -5.90 2.75 -13.14
N SER A 42 -7.04 2.71 -12.43
CA SER A 42 -7.75 3.88 -11.91
C SER A 42 -7.11 4.52 -10.67
N ASP A 43 -6.08 3.89 -10.09
CA ASP A 43 -5.42 4.41 -8.90
C ASP A 43 -4.59 5.65 -9.23
N VAL A 44 -4.50 6.58 -8.29
CA VAL A 44 -3.63 7.74 -8.40
C VAL A 44 -2.18 7.28 -8.26
N LYS A 45 -1.31 7.70 -9.18
CA LYS A 45 0.10 7.29 -9.19
C LYS A 45 0.97 8.39 -8.61
N ILE A 46 1.77 8.05 -7.61
CA ILE A 46 2.74 8.95 -6.98
C ILE A 46 4.14 8.36 -7.16
N PRO A 47 4.95 8.89 -8.09
CA PRO A 47 6.32 8.43 -8.30
C PRO A 47 7.23 8.68 -7.10
N VAL A 48 8.07 7.71 -6.75
CA VAL A 48 9.09 7.74 -5.70
C VAL A 48 10.35 7.07 -6.24
N GLY A 49 11.26 7.87 -6.83
CA GLY A 49 12.40 7.34 -7.58
C GLY A 49 11.94 6.49 -8.76
N ASP A 50 12.43 5.25 -8.83
CA ASP A 50 12.06 4.26 -9.84
C ASP A 50 10.78 3.47 -9.49
N TYR A 51 10.19 3.73 -8.32
CA TYR A 51 9.02 3.02 -7.80
C TYR A 51 7.80 3.93 -7.74
N THR A 52 6.62 3.34 -7.56
CA THR A 52 5.35 4.06 -7.50
C THR A 52 4.56 3.66 -6.27
N ILE A 53 4.03 4.66 -5.57
CA ILE A 53 2.93 4.48 -4.61
C ILE A 53 1.61 4.71 -5.35
N TYR A 54 0.77 3.68 -5.39
CA TYR A 54 -0.57 3.72 -5.95
C TYR A 54 -1.58 4.03 -4.86
N VAL A 55 -2.35 5.10 -4.98
CA VAL A 55 -3.44 5.39 -4.06
C VAL A 55 -4.75 4.95 -4.69
N SER A 56 -5.44 4.02 -4.03
CA SER A 56 -6.78 3.57 -4.41
C SER A 56 -7.66 4.77 -4.75
N ARG A 57 -8.35 4.73 -5.90
CA ARG A 57 -9.32 5.78 -6.28
C ARG A 57 -10.35 6.06 -5.19
N VAL A 58 -10.67 5.05 -4.38
CA VAL A 58 -11.61 5.16 -3.25
C VAL A 58 -10.99 5.91 -2.07
N GLN A 59 -9.68 5.75 -1.82
CA GLN A 59 -8.97 6.42 -0.72
C GLN A 59 -8.49 7.82 -1.07
N ALA A 60 -8.17 8.07 -2.35
CA ALA A 60 -7.60 9.34 -2.80
C ALA A 60 -8.39 10.60 -2.35
N PRO A 61 -9.74 10.59 -2.29
CA PRO A 61 -10.52 11.73 -1.76
C PRO A 61 -10.43 11.97 -0.26
N TYR A 62 -9.93 11.00 0.53
CA TYR A 62 -9.99 11.01 1.98
C TYR A 62 -8.62 11.12 2.66
N ILE A 63 -7.53 11.07 1.88
CA ILE A 63 -6.17 11.20 2.42
C ILE A 63 -5.48 12.40 1.78
N GLU A 64 -4.77 13.16 2.61
CA GLU A 64 -3.94 14.28 2.17
C GLU A 64 -2.45 13.98 2.28
N ARG A 65 -2.09 12.95 3.07
CA ARG A 65 -0.71 12.56 3.36
C ARG A 65 -0.59 11.06 3.55
N ILE A 66 0.50 10.48 3.06
CA ILE A 66 0.88 9.08 3.27
C ILE A 66 2.02 9.03 4.29
N THR A 67 1.79 8.29 5.36
CA THR A 67 2.62 8.24 6.56
C THR A 67 2.94 6.79 6.94
N MET A 68 3.96 6.59 7.79
CA MET A 68 4.42 5.24 8.16
C MET A 68 3.41 4.45 9.02
N ASP A 69 2.49 5.10 9.73
CA ASP A 69 1.40 4.43 10.47
C ASP A 69 0.38 3.74 9.56
N MET A 70 0.41 4.04 8.25
CA MET A 70 -0.37 3.31 7.26
C MET A 70 0.29 1.99 6.84
N LEU A 71 1.58 1.78 7.13
CA LEU A 71 2.30 0.57 6.72
C LEU A 71 1.80 -0.63 7.51
N TYR A 72 1.23 -1.60 6.81
CA TYR A 72 0.75 -2.83 7.44
C TYR A 72 1.88 -3.86 7.56
N ASP A 73 2.01 -4.48 8.72
CA ASP A 73 2.90 -5.62 8.94
C ASP A 73 2.27 -6.96 8.51
N GLU A 74 3.03 -8.06 8.65
CA GLU A 74 2.55 -9.39 8.25
C GLU A 74 1.34 -9.86 9.05
N GLU A 75 1.25 -9.54 10.34
CA GLU A 75 0.15 -9.96 11.21
C GLU A 75 -1.14 -9.19 10.86
N GLU A 76 -1.01 -7.90 10.57
CA GLU A 76 -2.09 -7.05 10.09
C GLU A 76 -2.59 -7.48 8.70
N ILE A 77 -1.67 -7.92 7.82
CA ILE A 77 -2.04 -8.47 6.51
C ILE A 77 -2.82 -9.77 6.67
N ASP A 78 -2.30 -10.71 7.45
CA ASP A 78 -2.90 -12.04 7.61
C ASP A 78 -4.24 -12.03 8.35
N SER A 79 -4.45 -11.06 9.23
CA SER A 79 -5.72 -10.90 9.95
C SER A 79 -6.78 -10.13 9.16
N CYS A 80 -6.43 -9.48 8.05
CA CYS A 80 -7.35 -8.62 7.31
C CYS A 80 -8.03 -9.32 6.12
N PRO A 81 -9.37 -9.40 6.09
CA PRO A 81 -10.13 -9.97 4.97
C PRO A 81 -9.84 -9.33 3.60
N ALA A 82 -9.37 -8.08 3.58
CA ALA A 82 -9.01 -7.39 2.34
C ALA A 82 -7.82 -8.05 1.61
N PHE A 83 -7.01 -8.84 2.31
CA PHE A 83 -5.78 -9.46 1.84
C PHE A 83 -5.80 -11.00 1.86
N TYR A 84 -6.92 -11.65 2.21
CA TYR A 84 -7.01 -13.11 2.30
C TYR A 84 -6.52 -13.88 1.07
N ASN A 85 -6.78 -13.38 -0.13
CA ASN A 85 -6.30 -14.03 -1.36
C ASN A 85 -4.76 -14.11 -1.40
N TYR A 86 -4.07 -13.09 -0.90
CA TYR A 86 -2.62 -13.08 -0.80
C TYR A 86 -2.14 -14.08 0.26
N THR A 87 -2.70 -14.05 1.47
CA THR A 87 -2.34 -14.98 2.55
C THR A 87 -2.54 -16.44 2.16
N VAL A 88 -3.64 -16.75 1.45
CA VAL A 88 -3.88 -18.11 0.93
C VAL A 88 -2.85 -18.51 -0.12
N ALA A 89 -2.53 -17.62 -1.07
CA ALA A 89 -1.51 -17.89 -2.10
C ALA A 89 -0.11 -18.08 -1.49
N LYS A 90 0.27 -17.25 -0.49
CA LYS A 90 1.54 -17.36 0.24
C LYS A 90 1.67 -18.73 0.92
N ARG A 91 0.62 -19.20 1.59
CA ARG A 91 0.60 -20.52 2.27
C ARG A 91 0.71 -21.71 1.33
N ASN A 92 0.18 -21.62 0.11
CA ASN A 92 0.25 -22.69 -0.88
C ASN A 92 1.58 -22.74 -1.66
N SER A 93 2.47 -21.77 -1.40
CA SER A 93 3.78 -21.66 -2.06
C SER A 93 4.91 -22.26 -1.20
N HIS A 94 4.57 -22.98 -0.12
CA HIS A 94 5.47 -23.69 0.79
C HIS A 94 5.07 -25.18 0.85
#